data_AF-A0A6I4IMD9-F1
#
_entry.id   AF-A0A6I4IMD9-F1
#
_cell.length_a   1.000
_cell.length_b   1.000
_cell.length_c   1.000
_cell.angle_alpha   90.00
_cell.angle_beta   90.00
_cell.angle_gamma   90.00
#
_symmetry.space_group_name_H-M   'P 1'
#
loop_
_entity.id
_entity.type
_entity.pdbx_description
1 polymer ?
#
loop_
_entity_poly.entity_id
_entity_poly.type
_entity_poly.pdbx_seq_one_letter_code
_entity_poly.pdbx_strand_id
1 'polypeptide(L)'
;YTRTYEYNNFHQLTRYTDRTGRGQNIRYESTDAKAKAVEEWADDGSFHTKLKWHPRLRQVAVYDAYDVPTHYYFDLNGFTYRT
;
A
#
# COMPACT_ATOMS: atom_id res chain seq x y z
N TYR A 1 7.60 -19.14 -15.30
CA TYR A 1 6.55 -18.10 -15.43
C TYR A 1 7.20 -16.79 -15.86
N THR A 2 6.58 -16.10 -16.82
CA THR A 2 7.04 -14.79 -17.29
C THR A 2 6.46 -13.71 -16.38
N ARG A 3 7.30 -12.79 -15.90
CA ARG A 3 6.85 -11.64 -15.10
C ARG A 3 6.07 -10.68 -15.98
N THR A 4 4.92 -10.24 -15.50
CA THR A 4 4.05 -9.26 -16.16
C THR A 4 3.87 -8.06 -15.25
N TYR A 5 3.72 -6.89 -15.85
CA TYR A 5 3.50 -5.62 -15.15
C TYR A 5 2.39 -4.88 -15.88
N GLU A 6 1.44 -4.35 -15.13
CA GLU A 6 0.29 -3.61 -15.65
C GLU A 6 0.33 -2.20 -15.06
N TYR A 7 -0.02 -1.21 -15.88
CA TYR A 7 0.02 0.19 -15.51
C TYR A 7 -1.31 0.86 -15.86
N ASN A 8 -1.70 1.85 -15.06
CA ASN A 8 -2.81 2.73 -15.43
C ASN A 8 -2.35 3.81 -16.44
N ASN A 9 -3.31 4.61 -16.93
CA ASN A 9 -3.06 5.72 -17.87
C ASN A 9 -2.11 6.80 -17.34
N PHE A 10 -1.81 6.80 -16.04
CA PHE A 10 -0.91 7.74 -15.37
C PHE A 10 0.46 7.11 -15.09
N HIS A 11 0.76 5.96 -15.72
CA HIS A 11 2.02 5.23 -15.58
C HIS A 11 2.32 4.76 -14.15
N GLN A 12 1.29 4.55 -13.34
CA GLN A 12 1.43 3.93 -12.01
C GLN A 12 1.27 2.41 -12.16
N LEU A 13 2.13 1.63 -11.50
CA LEU A 13 2.09 0.16 -11.51
C LEU A 13 0.85 -0.33 -10.74
N THR A 14 -0.13 -0.92 -11.41
CA THR A 14 -1.37 -1.40 -10.78
C THR A 14 -1.36 -2.88 -10.45
N ARG A 15 -0.54 -3.67 -11.14
CA ARG A 15 -0.38 -5.10 -10.88
C ARG A 15 0.97 -5.62 -11.35
N TYR A 16 1.58 -6.55 -10.62
CA TYR A 16 2.77 -7.28 -11.05
C TYR A 16 2.69 -8.77 -10.72
N THR A 17 3.36 -9.63 -11.49
CA THR A 17 3.48 -11.07 -11.17
C THR A 17 4.90 -11.47 -10.81
N ASP A 18 5.02 -12.35 -9.81
CA ASP A 18 6.31 -12.88 -9.36
C ASP A 18 6.80 -14.07 -10.24
N ARG A 19 7.93 -14.69 -9.87
CA ARG A 19 8.50 -15.84 -10.62
C ARG A 19 7.64 -17.11 -10.53
N THR A 20 6.70 -17.16 -9.60
CA THR A 20 5.77 -18.27 -9.38
C THR A 20 4.42 -18.05 -10.08
N GLY A 21 4.23 -16.88 -10.70
CA GLY A 21 2.98 -16.52 -11.37
C GLY A 21 1.91 -15.92 -10.44
N ARG A 22 2.21 -15.75 -9.14
CA ARG A 22 1.32 -15.09 -8.20
C ARG A 22 1.32 -13.58 -8.49
N GLY A 23 0.13 -13.00 -8.62
CA GLY A 23 -0.04 -11.58 -8.83
C GLY A 23 -0.21 -10.80 -7.53
N GLN A 24 0.27 -9.57 -7.55
CA GLN A 24 0.14 -8.57 -6.52
C GLN A 24 -0.44 -7.31 -7.14
N ASN A 25 -1.43 -6.73 -6.50
CA ASN A 25 -2.21 -5.59 -6.96
C ASN A 25 -1.89 -4.39 -6.08
N ILE A 26 -1.82 -3.20 -6.67
CA ILE A 26 -1.45 -1.96 -5.97
C ILE A 26 -2.50 -0.88 -6.27
N ARG A 27 -2.91 -0.14 -5.24
CA ARG A 27 -3.74 1.06 -5.37
C ARG A 27 -3.02 2.29 -4.85
N TYR A 28 -3.19 3.39 -5.59
CA TYR A 28 -2.65 4.70 -5.24
C TYR A 28 -3.74 5.62 -4.68
N GLU A 29 -3.33 6.58 -3.85
CA GLU A 29 -4.26 7.57 -3.27
C GLU A 29 -4.80 8.58 -4.28
N SER A 30 -4.11 8.75 -5.41
CA SER A 30 -4.50 9.62 -6.51
C SER A 30 -3.76 9.24 -7.80
N THR A 31 -4.00 9.99 -8.86
CA THR A 31 -3.34 9.85 -10.17
C THR A 31 -2.15 10.80 -10.33
N ASP A 32 -1.72 11.48 -9.27
CA ASP A 32 -0.55 12.36 -9.29
C ASP A 32 0.73 11.54 -9.48
N ALA A 33 1.73 12.11 -10.16
CA ALA A 33 3.05 11.49 -10.32
C ALA A 33 3.75 11.20 -8.97
N LYS A 34 3.40 11.93 -7.91
CA LYS A 34 3.92 11.74 -6.55
C LYS A 34 2.93 11.02 -5.62
N ALA A 35 1.83 10.48 -6.14
CA ALA A 35 0.85 9.75 -5.34
C ALA A 35 1.49 8.57 -4.62
N LYS A 36 1.12 8.37 -3.36
CA LYS A 36 1.56 7.21 -2.59
C LYS A 36 0.72 5.98 -2.97
N ALA A 37 1.39 4.83 -3.07
CA ALA A 37 0.71 3.55 -2.99
C ALA A 37 0.20 3.38 -1.55
N VAL A 38 -1.10 3.14 -1.40
CA VAL A 38 -1.77 3.06 -0.09
C VAL A 38 -2.39 1.70 0.19
N GLU A 39 -2.41 0.80 -0.79
CA GLU A 39 -2.98 -0.53 -0.63
C GLU A 39 -2.26 -1.51 -1.55
N GLU A 40 -1.94 -2.70 -1.03
CA GLU A 40 -1.38 -3.82 -1.79
C GLU A 40 -2.05 -5.12 -1.37
N TRP A 41 -2.36 -6.01 -2.31
CA TRP A 41 -2.97 -7.32 -2.03
C TRP A 41 -2.67 -8.35 -3.12
N ALA A 42 -2.56 -9.62 -2.72
CA ALA A 42 -2.38 -10.72 -3.65
C ALA A 42 -3.68 -11.00 -4.43
N ASP A 43 -3.58 -11.64 -5.59
CA ASP A 43 -4.76 -12.00 -6.40
C ASP A 43 -5.82 -12.84 -5.64
N ASP A 44 -5.42 -13.58 -4.61
CA ASP A 44 -6.31 -14.37 -3.72
C ASP A 44 -6.81 -13.59 -2.50
N GLY A 45 -6.49 -12.30 -2.39
CA GLY A 45 -6.82 -11.44 -1.26
C GLY A 45 -5.90 -11.58 -0.04
N SER A 46 -4.91 -12.48 -0.06
CA SER A 46 -3.95 -12.62 1.02
C SER A 46 -2.95 -11.45 1.06
N PHE A 47 -2.29 -11.29 2.21
CA PHE A 47 -1.31 -10.22 2.47
C PHE A 47 -1.84 -8.79 2.22
N HIS A 48 -3.16 -8.63 2.19
CA HIS A 48 -3.78 -7.34 1.97
C HIS A 48 -3.36 -6.37 3.08
N THR A 49 -2.74 -5.27 2.67
CA THR A 49 -2.25 -4.22 3.57
C THR A 49 -2.79 -2.89 3.09
N LYS A 50 -3.35 -2.09 4.00
CA LYS A 50 -3.90 -0.76 3.68
C LYS A 50 -3.39 0.30 4.64
N LEU A 51 -2.96 1.43 4.08
CA LEU A 51 -2.43 2.59 4.80
C LEU A 51 -3.47 3.71 4.81
N LYS A 52 -3.73 4.28 5.98
CA LYS A 52 -4.59 5.46 6.13
C LYS A 52 -3.91 6.52 7.00
N TRP A 53 -3.54 7.64 6.39
CA TRP A 53 -2.98 8.79 7.10
C TRP A 53 -4.07 9.53 7.88
N HIS A 54 -3.77 9.90 9.13
CA HIS A 54 -4.66 10.76 9.90
C HIS A 54 -4.60 12.19 9.33
N PRO A 55 -5.74 12.90 9.14
CA PRO A 55 -5.77 14.21 8.49
C PRO A 55 -5.10 15.36 9.28
N ARG A 56 -4.57 15.10 10.49
CA ARG A 56 -4.12 16.15 11.43
C ARG A 56 -2.98 15.68 12.32
N LEU A 57 -3.08 14.46 12.84
CA LEU A 57 -2.03 13.85 13.65
C LEU A 57 -0.95 13.27 12.74
N ARG A 58 0.31 13.29 13.20
CA ARG A 58 1.40 12.54 12.58
C ARG A 58 1.23 11.07 12.92
N GLN A 59 0.29 10.43 12.24
CA GLN A 59 -0.14 9.07 12.54
C GLN A 59 -0.57 8.36 11.25
N VAL A 60 -0.27 7.08 11.16
CA VAL A 60 -0.84 6.17 10.16
C VAL A 60 -1.51 4.99 10.83
N ALA A 61 -2.67 4.60 10.32
CA ALA A 61 -3.26 3.29 10.58
C ALA A 61 -2.85 2.35 9.45
N VAL A 62 -2.25 1.22 9.82
CA VAL A 62 -1.91 0.11 8.92
C VAL A 62 -2.89 -1.01 9.20
N TYR A 63 -3.75 -1.32 8.23
CA TYR A 63 -4.73 -2.41 8.31
C TYR A 63 -4.12 -3.66 7.71
N ASP A 64 -4.28 -4.78 8.38
CA ASP A 64 -3.96 -6.11 7.86
C ASP A 64 -5.09 -6.66 6.98
N ALA A 65 -4.94 -7.92 6.54
CA ALA A 65 -5.90 -8.58 5.65
C ALA A 65 -7.26 -8.87 6.32
N TYR A 66 -7.38 -8.69 7.63
CA TYR A 66 -8.62 -8.82 8.39
C TYR A 66 -9.22 -7.45 8.73
N ASP A 67 -8.75 -6.37 8.10
CA ASP A 67 -9.11 -4.99 8.40
C ASP A 67 -8.83 -4.58 9.86
N VAL A 68 -7.86 -5.22 10.52
CA VAL A 68 -7.45 -4.88 11.90
C VAL A 68 -6.34 -3.83 11.86
N PRO A 69 -6.51 -2.65 12.51
CA PRO A 69 -5.54 -1.57 12.43
C PRO A 69 -4.45 -1.66 13.50
N THR A 70 -3.20 -1.49 13.09
CA THR A 70 -2.08 -1.08 13.95
C THR A 70 -1.77 0.41 13.72
N HIS A 71 -1.59 1.18 14.79
CA HIS A 71 -1.42 2.62 14.69
C HIS A 71 0.02 3.03 14.99
N TYR A 72 0.67 3.70 14.05
CA TYR A 72 2.02 4.22 14.24
C TYR A 72 1.96 5.73 14.41
N TYR A 73 2.63 6.25 15.44
CA TYR A 73 2.71 7.67 15.74
C TYR A 73 4.14 8.17 15.54
N PHE A 74 4.27 9.33 14.91
CA PHE A 74 5.56 9.92 14.54
C PHE A 74 5.81 11.24 15.25
N ASP A 75 7.06 11.47 15.64
CA ASP A 75 7.50 12.72 16.27
C ASP A 75 7.65 13.86 15.24
N LEU A 76 8.28 14.97 15.64
CA LEU A 76 8.53 16.11 14.74
C LEU A 76 9.51 15.79 13.61
N ASN A 77 10.42 14.83 13.83
CA ASN A 77 11.45 14.42 12.88
C ASN A 77 10.97 13.27 11.97
N GLY A 78 9.81 12.69 12.25
CA GLY A 78 9.23 11.58 11.50
C GLY A 78 9.61 10.20 12.00
N PHE A 79 10.21 10.08 13.20
CA PHE A 79 10.51 8.78 13.81
C PHE A 79 9.32 8.24 14.57
N THR A 80 9.07 6.93 14.46
CA THR A 80 8.04 6.26 15.23
C THR A 80 8.41 6.27 16.71
N TYR A 81 7.52 6.77 17.57
CA TYR A 81 7.74 6.78 19.02
C TYR A 81 6.70 5.95 19.79
N ARG A 82 5.63 5.50 19.11
CA ARG A 82 4.58 4.64 19.67
C ARG A 82 3.95 3.79 18.56
N THR A 83 3.69 2.53 18.92
CA THR A 83 2.90 1.55 18.16
C THR A 83 1.79 1.01 19.03
#